data_AF-A0AAT9HF12-F1
#
_entry.id   AF-A0AAT9HF12-F1
#
_cell.length_a   1.000
_cell.length_b   1.000
_cell.length_c   1.000
_cell.angle_alpha   90.00
_cell.angle_beta   90.00
_cell.angle_gamma   90.00
#
_symmetry.space_group_name_H-M   'P 1'
#
loop_
_entity.id
_entity.type
_entity.pdbx_description
1 polymer ?
#
loop_
_entity_poly.entity_id
_entity_poly.type
_entity_poly.pdbx_seq_one_letter_code
_entity_poly.pdbx_strand_id
1 'polypeptide(L)'
;MQPADIVQRISGEAYLESETDPAVVDVFAKWSACMKAKDYDYETPMDANDDPRFNEPDTVTDLEIATAKADISCRDQHNVARTWFDTESKIQRDKIAQHLDEFNAAAEATRESVAKAESA
;
A
#
# COMPACT_ATOMS: atom_id res chain seq x y z
N MET A 1 -2.43 13.80 -22.39
CA MET A 1 -2.14 13.04 -21.16
C MET A 1 -3.31 13.26 -20.23
N GLN A 2 -3.88 12.18 -19.69
CA GLN A 2 -5.08 12.25 -18.84
C GLN A 2 -4.69 12.84 -17.47
N PRO A 3 -5.47 13.78 -16.90
CA PRO A 3 -5.19 14.39 -15.59
C PRO A 3 -4.98 13.42 -14.43
N ALA A 4 -5.49 12.19 -14.54
CA ALA A 4 -5.30 11.12 -13.56
C ALA A 4 -3.86 10.55 -13.53
N ASP A 5 -2.99 10.92 -14.48
CA ASP A 5 -1.65 10.35 -14.61
C ASP A 5 -0.71 10.75 -13.47
N ILE A 6 -0.71 12.02 -13.05
CA ILE A 6 0.17 12.53 -12.00
C ILE A 6 -0.18 11.93 -10.64
N VAL A 7 -1.48 11.84 -10.31
CA VAL A 7 -1.94 11.31 -9.03
C VAL A 7 -1.60 9.83 -8.90
N GLN A 8 -1.94 9.03 -9.92
CA GLN A 8 -1.65 7.59 -9.90
C GLN A 8 -0.14 7.31 -9.90
N ARG A 9 0.62 8.02 -10.73
CA ARG A 9 2.08 7.87 -10.79
C ARG A 9 2.73 8.19 -9.46
N ILE A 10 2.43 9.36 -8.88
CA ILE A 10 3.05 9.80 -7.62
C ILE A 10 2.62 8.91 -6.44
N SER A 11 1.37 8.44 -6.43
CA SER A 11 0.92 7.45 -5.45
C SER A 11 1.73 6.15 -5.54
N GLY A 12 1.92 5.61 -6.76
CA GLY A 12 2.70 4.38 -6.96
C GLY A 12 4.18 4.55 -6.64
N GLU A 13 4.78 5.69 -7.01
CA GLU A 13 6.16 6.02 -6.66
C GLU A 13 6.34 6.14 -5.14
N ALA A 14 5.42 6.81 -4.44
CA ALA A 14 5.50 6.97 -2.99
C ALA A 14 5.36 5.63 -2.27
N TYR A 15 4.45 4.77 -2.73
CA TYR A 15 4.28 3.41 -2.24
C TYR A 15 5.60 2.62 -2.35
N LEU A 16 6.18 2.53 -3.55
CA LEU A 16 7.44 1.80 -3.78
C LEU A 16 8.61 2.40 -3.00
N GLU A 17 8.70 3.72 -2.92
CA GLU A 17 9.75 4.40 -2.15
C GLU A 17 9.63 4.09 -0.65
N SER A 18 8.40 4.09 -0.11
CA SER A 18 8.14 3.82 1.30
C SER A 18 8.50 2.40 1.74
N GLU A 19 8.36 1.40 0.86
CA GLU A 19 8.78 0.01 1.15
C GLU A 19 10.30 -0.10 1.41
N THR A 20 11.08 0.82 0.86
CA THR A 20 12.54 0.86 1.02
C THR A 20 13.01 1.76 2.16
N ASP A 21 12.11 2.49 2.81
CA ASP A 21 12.47 3.35 3.93
C ASP A 21 12.99 2.51 5.12
N PRO A 22 14.11 2.90 5.76
CA PRO A 22 14.70 2.12 6.84
C PRO A 22 13.75 1.79 8.00
N ALA A 23 12.78 2.66 8.32
CA ALA A 23 11.80 2.40 9.36
C ALA A 23 10.78 1.32 8.95
N VAL A 24 10.41 1.30 7.67
CA VAL A 24 9.49 0.29 7.11
C VAL A 24 10.19 -1.06 6.99
N VAL A 25 11.42 -1.08 6.47
CA VAL A 25 12.25 -2.29 6.39
C VAL A 25 12.47 -2.93 7.77
N ASP A 26 12.69 -2.13 8.81
CA ASP A 26 12.85 -2.63 10.19
C ASP A 26 11.58 -3.32 10.73
N VAL A 27 10.39 -2.72 10.51
CA VAL A 27 9.14 -3.36 10.96
C VAL A 27 8.77 -4.57 10.10
N PHE A 28 9.13 -4.59 8.82
CA PHE A 28 8.97 -5.76 7.95
C PHE A 28 9.84 -6.92 8.43
N ALA A 29 11.11 -6.67 8.78
CA ALA A 29 11.99 -7.71 9.33
C ALA A 29 11.45 -8.30 10.64
N LYS A 30 10.89 -7.46 11.52
CA LYS A 30 10.24 -7.91 12.77
C LYS A 30 9.00 -8.75 12.50
N TRP A 31 8.17 -8.31 11.56
CA TRP A 31 7.00 -9.07 11.11
C TRP A 31 7.39 -10.42 10.50
N SER A 32 8.40 -10.47 9.63
CA SER A 32 8.88 -11.69 9.00
C SER A 32 9.37 -12.70 10.05
N ALA A 33 10.12 -12.24 11.05
CA ALA A 33 10.53 -13.08 12.18
C ALA A 33 9.32 -13.63 12.99
N CYS A 34 8.28 -12.81 13.19
CA CYS A 34 7.04 -13.24 13.85
C CYS A 34 6.29 -14.30 13.04
N MET A 35 6.18 -14.12 11.72
CA MET A 35 5.58 -15.10 10.81
C MET A 35 6.35 -16.41 10.79
N LYS A 36 7.69 -16.34 10.78
CA LYS A 36 8.58 -17.51 10.82
C LYS A 36 8.43 -18.32 12.10
N ALA A 37 8.21 -17.66 13.24
CA ALA A 37 7.90 -18.33 14.50
C ALA A 37 6.52 -19.03 14.51
N LYS A 38 5.68 -18.77 13.51
CA LYS A 38 4.36 -19.39 13.29
C LYS A 38 4.36 -20.34 12.08
N ASP A 39 5.54 -20.78 11.63
CA ASP A 39 5.74 -21.68 10.50
C ASP A 39 5.39 -21.11 9.11
N TYR A 40 5.40 -19.78 8.95
CA TYR A 40 5.25 -19.09 7.66
C TYR A 40 6.55 -18.40 7.25
N ASP A 41 6.98 -18.53 5.99
CA ASP A 41 8.23 -17.94 5.49
C ASP A 41 7.93 -16.92 4.39
N TYR A 42 7.94 -15.64 4.77
CA TYR A 42 7.72 -14.48 3.89
C TYR A 42 8.74 -13.39 4.24
N GLU A 43 9.27 -12.69 3.24
CA GLU A 43 10.25 -11.63 3.48
C GLU A 43 9.56 -10.31 3.86
N THR A 44 8.43 -10.02 3.20
CA THR A 44 7.64 -8.81 3.39
C THR A 44 6.13 -9.12 3.48
N PRO A 45 5.32 -8.23 4.08
CA PRO A 45 3.87 -8.43 4.18
C PRO A 45 3.17 -8.68 2.84
N MET A 46 3.67 -8.09 1.75
CA MET A 46 3.08 -8.26 0.43
C MET A 46 3.33 -9.66 -0.15
N ASP A 47 4.40 -10.36 0.25
CA ASP A 47 4.61 -11.75 -0.18
C ASP A 47 3.52 -12.69 0.34
N ALA A 48 2.96 -12.39 1.52
CA ALA A 48 1.82 -13.14 2.06
C ALA A 48 0.51 -12.79 1.34
N ASN A 49 0.34 -11.53 0.92
CA ASN A 49 -0.79 -11.09 0.11
C ASN A 49 -0.76 -11.72 -1.29
N ASP A 50 0.42 -11.82 -1.88
CA ASP A 50 0.63 -12.27 -3.27
C ASP A 50 0.89 -13.79 -3.35
N ASP A 51 0.67 -14.53 -2.27
CA ASP A 51 0.93 -15.96 -2.25
C ASP A 51 -0.02 -16.69 -3.22
N PRO A 52 0.52 -17.41 -4.23
CA PRO A 52 -0.28 -18.03 -5.26
C PRO A 52 -1.21 -19.14 -4.75
N ARG A 53 -1.00 -19.64 -3.53
CA ARG A 53 -1.90 -20.60 -2.87
C ARG A 53 -3.26 -19.98 -2.54
N PHE A 54 -3.40 -18.66 -2.56
CA PHE A 54 -4.61 -17.91 -2.19
C PHE A 54 -5.30 -17.23 -3.39
N ASN A 55 -4.92 -17.59 -4.63
CA ASN A 55 -5.44 -16.94 -5.84
C ASN A 55 -6.80 -17.47 -6.32
N GLU A 56 -7.38 -18.49 -5.66
CA GLU A 56 -8.67 -19.05 -6.06
C GLU A 56 -9.83 -18.16 -5.60
N PRO A 57 -10.53 -17.45 -6.51
CA PRO A 57 -11.44 -16.36 -6.13
C PRO A 57 -12.72 -16.85 -5.44
N ASP A 58 -13.14 -18.09 -5.69
CA ASP A 58 -14.40 -18.65 -5.21
C ASP A 58 -14.24 -19.57 -4.00
N THR A 59 -13.03 -19.75 -3.47
CA THR A 59 -12.76 -20.68 -2.37
C THR A 59 -11.71 -20.14 -1.41
N VAL A 60 -12.14 -19.83 -0.19
CA VAL A 60 -11.24 -19.48 0.92
C VAL A 60 -10.85 -20.74 1.68
N THR A 61 -9.55 -20.98 1.81
CA THR A 61 -9.04 -22.18 2.49
C THR A 61 -8.76 -21.95 3.97
N ASP A 62 -8.73 -23.02 4.77
CA ASP A 62 -8.32 -22.92 6.19
C ASP A 62 -6.88 -22.39 6.33
N LEU A 63 -5.99 -22.73 5.38
CA LEU A 63 -4.62 -22.23 5.34
C LEU A 63 -4.58 -20.71 5.12
N GLU A 64 -5.38 -20.21 4.19
CA GLU A 64 -5.50 -18.77 3.90
C GLU A 64 -6.00 -18.01 5.12
N ILE A 65 -7.08 -18.49 5.76
CA ILE A 65 -7.62 -17.87 6.98
C ILE A 65 -6.57 -17.89 8.11
N ALA A 66 -5.86 -19.01 8.29
CA ALA A 66 -4.82 -19.13 9.32
C ALA A 66 -3.64 -18.19 9.05
N THR A 67 -3.23 -18.06 7.77
CA THR A 67 -2.15 -17.17 7.35
C THR A 67 -2.54 -15.71 7.56
N ALA A 68 -3.73 -15.30 7.13
CA ALA A 68 -4.24 -13.93 7.30
C ALA A 68 -4.36 -13.54 8.78
N LYS A 69 -4.81 -14.46 9.65
CA LYS A 69 -4.85 -14.23 11.11
C LYS A 69 -3.46 -14.06 11.70
N ALA A 70 -2.49 -14.88 11.27
CA ALA A 70 -1.11 -14.76 11.70
C ALA A 70 -0.49 -13.43 11.23
N ASP A 71 -0.73 -13.05 9.98
CA ASP A 71 -0.29 -11.78 9.39
C ASP A 71 -0.77 -10.59 10.22
N ILE A 72 -2.09 -10.43 10.38
CA ILE A 72 -2.67 -9.28 11.11
C ILE A 72 -2.13 -9.24 12.55
N SER A 73 -2.04 -10.39 13.23
CA SER A 73 -1.46 -10.45 14.57
C SER A 73 0.00 -9.98 14.63
N CYS A 74 0.83 -10.39 13.66
CA CYS A 74 2.24 -9.98 13.60
C CYS A 74 2.37 -8.50 13.20
N ARG A 75 1.53 -8.01 12.29
CA ARG A 75 1.50 -6.60 11.86
C ARG A 75 1.12 -5.67 13.01
N ASP A 76 0.11 -6.05 13.78
CA ASP A 76 -0.34 -5.30 14.96
C ASP A 76 0.74 -5.27 16.04
N GLN A 77 1.37 -6.42 16.33
CA GLN A 77 2.44 -6.52 17.32
C GLN A 77 3.63 -5.59 17.02
N HIS A 78 3.93 -5.37 15.74
CA HIS A 78 5.08 -4.58 15.30
C HIS A 78 4.72 -3.22 14.69
N ASN A 79 3.45 -2.80 14.77
CA ASN A 79 2.94 -1.54 14.22
C ASN A 79 3.24 -1.36 12.73
N VAL A 80 3.28 -2.43 11.95
CA VAL A 80 3.69 -2.42 10.54
C VAL A 80 2.84 -1.43 9.73
N ALA A 81 1.51 -1.55 9.83
CA ALA A 81 0.59 -0.72 9.07
C ALA A 81 0.74 0.78 9.38
N ARG A 82 0.92 1.12 10.66
CA ARG A 82 1.07 2.52 11.08
C ARG A 82 2.40 3.10 10.60
N THR A 83 3.51 2.40 10.82
CA THR A 83 4.84 2.86 10.39
C THR A 83 4.89 3.07 8.89
N TRP A 84 4.35 2.12 8.12
CA TRP A 84 4.32 2.21 6.67
C TRP A 84 3.42 3.36 6.19
N PHE A 85 2.19 3.46 6.72
CA PHE A 85 1.27 4.56 6.40
C PHE A 85 1.86 5.94 6.71
N ASP A 86 2.45 6.13 7.90
CA ASP A 86 3.01 7.42 8.31
C ASP A 86 4.19 7.82 7.39
N THR A 87 4.98 6.84 6.96
CA THR A 87 6.13 7.01 6.05
C THR A 87 5.67 7.32 4.62
N GLU A 88 4.80 6.51 4.05
CA GLU A 88 4.27 6.72 2.69
C GLU A 88 3.54 8.08 2.63
N SER A 89 2.72 8.40 3.62
CA SER A 89 2.01 9.68 3.68
C SER A 89 2.96 10.88 3.72
N LYS A 90 4.13 10.75 4.35
CA LYS A 90 5.15 11.81 4.35
C LYS A 90 5.72 11.98 2.95
N ILE A 91 6.12 10.88 2.29
CA ILE A 91 6.65 10.88 0.94
C ILE A 91 5.62 11.46 -0.05
N GLN A 92 4.36 11.05 0.05
CA GLN A 92 3.27 11.59 -0.76
C GLN A 92 3.13 13.10 -0.59
N ARG A 93 3.13 13.61 0.64
CA ARG A 93 3.05 15.06 0.91
C ARG A 93 4.23 15.82 0.30
N ASP A 94 5.44 15.28 0.42
CA ASP A 94 6.64 15.89 -0.14
C ASP A 94 6.59 15.93 -1.67
N LYS A 95 6.15 14.85 -2.33
CA LYS A 95 5.96 14.79 -3.79
C LYS A 95 4.84 15.70 -4.26
N ILE A 96 3.71 15.78 -3.55
CA ILE A 96 2.63 16.73 -3.86
C ILE A 96 3.14 18.17 -3.81
N ALA A 97 3.95 18.52 -2.81
CA ALA A 97 4.54 19.85 -2.71
C ALA A 97 5.49 20.15 -3.89
N GLN A 98 6.24 19.14 -4.36
CA GLN A 98 7.13 19.26 -5.53
C GLN A 98 6.37 19.42 -6.86
N HIS A 99 5.16 18.85 -6.96
CA HIS A 99 4.34 18.81 -8.18
C HIS A 99 3.04 19.62 -8.06
N LEU A 100 3.00 20.64 -7.20
CA LEU A 100 1.75 21.29 -6.78
C LEU A 100 0.92 21.84 -7.96
N ASP A 101 1.56 22.43 -8.97
CA ASP A 101 0.87 22.96 -10.14
C ASP A 101 0.22 21.85 -10.99
N GLU A 102 0.92 20.73 -11.17
CA GLU A 102 0.40 19.55 -11.89
C GLU A 102 -0.78 18.93 -11.12
N PHE A 103 -0.69 18.84 -9.79
CA PHE A 103 -1.78 18.36 -8.94
C PHE A 103 -3.00 19.28 -8.98
N ASN A 104 -2.80 20.60 -8.96
CA ASN A 104 -3.89 21.57 -9.07
C ASN A 104 -4.59 21.48 -10.44
N ALA A 105 -3.82 21.36 -11.53
CA ALA A 105 -4.38 21.16 -12.86
C ALA A 105 -5.16 19.84 -12.96
N ALA A 106 -4.64 18.77 -12.35
CA ALA A 106 -5.30 17.48 -12.30
C ALA A 106 -6.63 17.51 -11.54
N ALA A 107 -6.65 18.19 -10.39
CA ALA A 107 -7.84 18.39 -9.58
C ALA A 107 -8.91 19.18 -10.36
N GLU A 108 -8.52 20.26 -11.05
CA GLU A 108 -9.46 21.08 -11.82
C GLU A 108 -10.09 20.30 -12.98
N ALA A 109 -9.26 19.60 -13.77
CA ALA A 109 -9.77 18.81 -14.88
C ALA A 109 -10.71 17.67 -14.43
N THR A 110 -10.45 17.10 -13.24
CA THR A 110 -11.35 16.13 -12.61
C THR A 110 -12.70 16.77 -12.24
N ARG A 111 -12.69 17.93 -11.58
CA ARG A 111 -13.92 18.68 -11.24
C ARG A 111 -14.75 19.03 -12.47
N GLU A 112 -14.10 19.51 -13.53
CA GLU A 112 -14.78 19.81 -14.79
C GLU A 112 -15.46 18.57 -15.39
N SER A 113 -14.80 17.41 -15.29
CA SER A 113 -15.32 16.16 -15.84
C SER A 113 -16.54 15.66 -15.06
N VAL A 114 -16.49 15.77 -13.72
CA VAL A 114 -17.64 15.46 -12.84
C VAL A 114 -18.80 16.41 -13.12
N ALA A 115 -18.56 17.72 -13.19
CA ALA A 115 -19.60 18.71 -13.45
C ALA A 115 -20.30 18.48 -14.80
N LYS A 116 -19.54 18.11 -15.85
CA LYS A 116 -20.12 17.75 -17.16
C LYS A 116 -21.01 16.52 -17.06
N ALA A 117 -20.58 15.48 -16.34
CA ALA A 117 -21.33 14.24 -16.16
C ALA A 117 -22.63 14.43 -15.37
N GLU A 118 -22.62 15.29 -14.34
CA GLU A 118 -23.83 15.63 -13.57
C GLU A 118 -24.84 16.44 -14.38
N SER A 119 -24.38 17.18 -15.39
CA SER A 119 -25.22 18.02 -16.25
C SER A 119 -25.77 17.32 -17.51
N ALA A 120 -25.40 16.05 -17.73
CA ALA A 120 -25.78 15.25 -18.89
C ALA A 120 -26.98 14.33 -18.57
#